data_AF-A0A6B3H2M9-F1
#
_entry.id   AF-A0A6B3H2M9-F1
#
_cell.length_a   1.000
_cell.length_b   1.000
_cell.length_c   1.000
_cell.angle_alpha   90.00
_cell.angle_beta   90.00
_cell.angle_gamma   90.00
#
_symmetry.space_group_name_H-M   'P 1'
#
loop_
_entity.id
_entity.type
_entity.pdbx_description
1 polymer ?
#
loop_
_entity_poly.entity_id
_entity_poly.type
_entity_poly.pdbx_seq_one_letter_code
_entity_poly.pdbx_strand_id
1 'polypeptide(L)'
;MRRSNEGSAAQPERGNFTPPPRAAASPADVSDTESAGGGSTSRLSPRNWRVATRLNAILLIPVLVGLVMGGFQVKGSIDTWGEAQEAEKIAVVVRAASDYGQALLNERDLTAQPLLSGDRDADVVEQTRATTDEAARKFDAAVKDMPSKPGLERRLKLFKGEEPKLPELRKAAYSQALDPVKTEEGYVQVQHSLMEFSNELGLGTGNITSYGRTVYAIELSKAAESLQRSIGMHLLVRPSKKPATYDAQVKAFGSYNYLEQIALGEFNSGGTQADVDRLKQVMAGKAAEGAKQLEAAKEQAEAAGEPFVAPPSIDGSVFDGMAQEIGKGQDPSELAKKGITPETWMAAATAKFEGYATVEDELVTKAVDEAANISSDAKTDAIVNGLIVVIALLAAFILAGLMARQMSRSMRRLRTAAFGIAEQRLPSLVDQLSRTDPGRVDTRVQPIPITTQDEIGEVARAFDQVHR
;
A
#
# COMPACT_ATOMS: atom_id res chain seq x y z
N MET A 1 59.86 -30.53 -1.32
CA MET A 1 58.93 -31.68 -1.31
C MET A 1 57.53 -31.13 -1.02
N ARG A 2 56.57 -31.21 -1.97
CA ARG A 2 55.36 -32.10 -1.97
C ARG A 2 54.57 -32.03 -0.64
N ARG A 3 53.25 -31.85 -0.55
CA ARG A 3 52.08 -31.87 -1.48
C ARG A 3 50.87 -31.26 -0.74
N SER A 4 49.83 -30.94 -1.51
CA SER A 4 48.54 -30.29 -1.23
C SER A 4 47.35 -31.25 -1.01
N ASN A 5 46.16 -30.66 -0.71
CA ASN A 5 44.73 -31.10 -0.78
C ASN A 5 44.08 -31.50 0.58
N GLU A 6 42.81 -31.23 0.93
CA GLU A 6 41.55 -30.70 0.32
C GLU A 6 40.55 -30.47 1.50
N GLY A 7 39.43 -29.72 1.47
CA GLY A 7 38.68 -29.05 0.40
C GLY A 7 37.36 -28.37 0.88
N SER A 8 36.56 -27.96 -0.12
CA SER A 8 35.15 -27.50 -0.13
C SER A 8 34.81 -26.11 0.44
N ALA A 9 34.08 -25.21 -0.24
CA ALA A 9 33.44 -25.23 -1.56
C ALA A 9 33.23 -23.78 -2.04
N ALA A 10 33.57 -23.50 -3.30
CA ALA A 10 33.27 -22.24 -3.99
C ALA A 10 32.49 -22.56 -5.29
N GLN A 11 31.45 -21.75 -5.52
CA GLN A 11 30.55 -21.71 -6.67
C GLN A 11 31.30 -21.61 -8.01
N PRO A 12 30.82 -22.27 -9.09
CA PRO A 12 31.27 -21.95 -10.43
C PRO A 12 30.32 -20.98 -11.16
N GLU A 13 30.98 -20.06 -11.87
CA GLU A 13 30.46 -19.11 -12.83
C GLU A 13 29.96 -19.76 -14.15
N ARG A 14 29.36 -18.90 -14.97
CA ARG A 14 28.72 -19.12 -16.28
C ARG A 14 29.56 -19.94 -17.27
N GLY A 15 28.96 -21.02 -17.77
CA GLY A 15 29.44 -21.81 -18.90
C GLY A 15 28.66 -21.53 -20.19
N ASN A 16 29.41 -21.34 -21.25
CA ASN A 16 29.04 -21.11 -22.64
C ASN A 16 28.11 -22.20 -23.22
N PHE A 17 27.02 -21.81 -23.89
CA PHE A 17 26.11 -22.72 -24.58
C PHE A 17 26.80 -23.33 -25.81
N THR A 18 27.00 -24.65 -25.80
CA THR A 18 27.45 -25.43 -26.96
C THR A 18 26.31 -26.36 -27.35
N PRO A 19 25.76 -26.31 -28.58
CA PRO A 19 24.69 -27.22 -28.98
C PRO A 19 25.24 -28.65 -29.25
N PRO A 20 24.43 -29.71 -29.06
CA PRO A 20 24.86 -31.09 -29.25
C PRO A 20 25.12 -31.44 -30.73
N PRO A 21 25.96 -32.45 -31.01
CA PRO A 21 26.37 -32.80 -32.37
C PRO A 21 25.24 -33.45 -33.18
N ARG A 22 25.20 -33.14 -34.47
CA ARG A 22 24.35 -33.79 -35.48
C ARG A 22 24.69 -35.29 -35.55
N ALA A 23 23.72 -36.14 -35.29
CA ALA A 23 23.79 -37.53 -35.71
C ALA A 23 23.70 -37.60 -37.24
N ALA A 24 24.67 -38.30 -37.84
CA ALA A 24 24.74 -38.60 -39.26
C ALA A 24 23.56 -39.50 -39.67
N ALA A 25 22.91 -39.13 -40.77
CA ALA A 25 21.94 -39.97 -41.45
C ALA A 25 22.67 -41.07 -42.25
N SER A 26 22.15 -42.29 -42.18
CA SER A 26 22.39 -43.34 -43.20
C SER A 26 21.12 -43.52 -44.03
N PRO A 27 21.24 -43.84 -45.33
CA PRO A 27 20.13 -43.79 -46.28
C PRO A 27 19.24 -45.02 -46.15
N ALA A 28 17.92 -44.81 -46.13
CA ALA A 28 16.93 -45.88 -46.26
C ALA A 28 16.03 -45.58 -47.44
N ASP A 29 15.70 -46.66 -48.15
CA ASP A 29 15.14 -46.75 -49.50
C ASP A 29 13.95 -45.84 -49.80
N VAL A 30 13.99 -45.28 -51.01
CA VAL A 30 12.85 -44.67 -51.67
C VAL A 30 11.92 -45.80 -52.12
N SER A 31 10.87 -46.04 -51.35
CA SER A 31 9.72 -46.82 -51.81
C SER A 31 8.60 -45.83 -52.12
N ASP A 32 8.40 -45.54 -53.40
CA ASP A 32 7.20 -44.87 -53.90
C ASP A 32 5.98 -45.70 -53.53
N THR A 33 5.27 -45.25 -52.49
CA THR A 33 3.88 -45.64 -52.26
C THR A 33 3.09 -44.36 -52.06
N GLU A 34 2.42 -43.94 -53.14
CA GLU A 34 1.31 -43.00 -53.10
C GLU A 34 0.28 -43.49 -52.08
N SER A 35 0.42 -43.02 -50.84
CA SER A 35 -0.63 -43.09 -49.86
C SER A 35 -1.57 -41.93 -50.15
N ALA A 36 -2.68 -42.23 -50.83
CA ALA A 36 -3.82 -41.33 -50.94
C ALA A 36 -4.22 -40.86 -49.53
N GLY A 37 -3.79 -39.65 -49.17
CA GLY A 37 -4.12 -39.03 -47.91
C GLY A 37 -5.63 -38.82 -47.86
N GLY A 38 -6.32 -39.69 -47.13
CA GLY A 38 -7.69 -39.50 -46.71
C GLY A 38 -7.78 -38.19 -45.94
N GLY A 39 -8.13 -37.12 -46.64
CA GLY A 39 -8.35 -35.81 -46.04
C GLY A 39 -9.42 -35.95 -44.98
N SER A 40 -9.02 -35.83 -43.72
CA SER A 40 -9.95 -35.61 -42.62
C SER A 40 -10.81 -34.41 -42.98
N THR A 41 -12.08 -34.65 -43.31
CA THR A 41 -13.11 -33.65 -43.56
C THR A 41 -13.53 -33.06 -42.23
N SER A 42 -12.57 -32.44 -41.54
CA SER A 42 -12.86 -31.66 -40.34
C SER A 42 -13.76 -30.50 -40.74
N ARG A 43 -14.98 -30.47 -40.18
CA ARG A 43 -15.96 -29.39 -40.35
C ARG A 43 -15.43 -28.02 -39.92
N LEU A 44 -14.24 -27.97 -39.32
CA LEU A 44 -13.52 -26.78 -38.90
C LEU A 44 -12.55 -26.21 -39.97
N SER A 45 -12.40 -26.85 -41.13
CA SER A 45 -11.52 -26.35 -42.21
C SER A 45 -12.08 -25.04 -42.81
N PRO A 46 -11.36 -23.89 -42.71
CA PRO A 46 -11.82 -22.59 -43.22
C PRO A 46 -12.09 -22.56 -44.73
N ARG A 47 -11.53 -23.53 -45.47
CA ARG A 47 -11.70 -23.68 -46.92
C ARG A 47 -13.13 -24.11 -47.31
N ASN A 48 -13.85 -24.81 -46.43
CA ASN A 48 -15.17 -25.37 -46.73
C ASN A 48 -16.33 -24.54 -46.15
N TRP A 49 -16.04 -23.37 -45.58
CA TRP A 49 -17.06 -22.51 -45.00
C TRP A 49 -17.85 -21.78 -46.08
N ARG A 50 -19.17 -21.68 -45.87
CA ARG A 50 -20.02 -20.78 -46.67
C ARG A 50 -19.46 -19.36 -46.58
N VAL A 51 -19.43 -18.63 -47.70
CA VAL A 51 -18.83 -17.29 -47.81
C VAL A 51 -19.32 -16.34 -46.72
N ALA A 52 -20.62 -16.38 -46.39
CA ALA A 52 -21.21 -15.56 -45.32
C ALA A 52 -20.65 -15.89 -43.92
N THR A 53 -20.39 -17.17 -43.61
CA THR A 53 -19.77 -17.59 -42.33
C THR A 53 -18.33 -17.11 -42.25
N ARG A 54 -17.59 -17.22 -43.35
CA ARG A 54 -16.19 -16.76 -43.43
C ARG A 54 -16.07 -15.24 -43.27
N LEU A 55 -16.95 -14.47 -43.91
CA LEU A 55 -17.01 -13.01 -43.76
C LEU A 55 -17.38 -12.59 -42.32
N ASN A 56 -18.40 -13.22 -41.73
CA ASN A 56 -18.78 -12.94 -40.34
C ASN A 56 -17.64 -13.26 -39.36
N ALA A 57 -16.90 -14.35 -39.59
CA ALA A 57 -15.74 -14.69 -38.76
C ALA A 57 -14.63 -13.64 -38.84
N ILE A 58 -14.32 -13.13 -40.05
CA ILE A 58 -13.32 -12.07 -40.24
C ILE A 58 -13.74 -10.77 -39.52
N LEU A 59 -15.02 -10.40 -39.61
CA LEU A 59 -15.56 -9.23 -38.92
C LEU A 59 -15.57 -9.35 -37.39
N LEU A 60 -15.63 -10.57 -36.85
CA LEU A 60 -15.63 -10.81 -35.41
C LEU A 60 -14.23 -10.77 -34.78
N ILE A 61 -13.16 -11.03 -35.54
CA ILE A 61 -11.80 -11.09 -34.99
C ILE A 61 -11.41 -9.78 -34.28
N PRO A 62 -11.57 -8.57 -34.87
CA PRO A 62 -11.22 -7.32 -34.18
C PRO A 62 -12.04 -7.09 -32.91
N VAL A 63 -13.32 -7.48 -32.90
CA VAL A 63 -14.19 -7.38 -31.72
C VAL A 63 -13.70 -8.29 -30.60
N LEU A 64 -13.27 -9.52 -30.94
CA LEU A 64 -12.70 -10.47 -29.97
C LEU A 64 -11.37 -9.97 -29.40
N VAL A 65 -10.49 -9.40 -30.23
CA VAL A 65 -9.23 -8.79 -29.76
C VAL A 65 -9.53 -7.62 -28.82
N GLY A 66 -10.45 -6.73 -29.20
CA GLY A 66 -10.89 -5.62 -28.36
C GLY A 66 -11.48 -6.09 -27.04
N LEU A 67 -12.24 -7.19 -27.02
CA LEU A 67 -12.80 -7.79 -25.81
C LEU A 67 -11.70 -8.28 -24.87
N VAL A 68 -10.69 -8.97 -25.40
CA VAL A 68 -9.56 -9.47 -24.60
C VAL A 68 -8.73 -8.30 -24.05
N MET A 69 -8.38 -7.32 -24.88
CA MET A 69 -7.60 -6.15 -24.45
C MET A 69 -8.36 -5.29 -23.44
N GLY A 70 -9.65 -5.01 -23.69
CA GLY A 70 -10.51 -4.30 -22.76
C GLY A 70 -10.66 -5.05 -21.45
N GLY A 71 -10.78 -6.39 -21.51
CA GLY A 71 -10.79 -7.24 -20.31
C GLY A 71 -9.53 -7.10 -19.47
N PHE A 72 -8.34 -7.09 -20.07
CA PHE A 72 -7.09 -6.87 -19.35
C PHE A 72 -6.98 -5.46 -18.74
N GLN A 73 -7.45 -4.43 -19.44
CA GLN A 73 -7.43 -3.06 -18.94
C GLN A 73 -8.36 -2.89 -17.71
N VAL A 74 -9.57 -3.45 -17.78
CA VAL A 74 -10.52 -3.43 -16.66
C VAL A 74 -9.99 -4.23 -15.49
N LYS A 75 -9.44 -5.42 -15.73
CA LYS A 75 -8.79 -6.23 -14.69
C LYS A 75 -7.68 -5.45 -13.99
N GLY A 76 -6.78 -4.83 -14.75
CA GLY A 76 -5.69 -4.02 -14.19
C GLY A 76 -6.23 -2.88 -13.32
N SER A 77 -7.28 -2.18 -13.75
CA SER A 77 -7.87 -1.09 -12.96
C SER A 77 -8.53 -1.60 -11.66
N ILE A 78 -9.16 -2.77 -11.70
CA ILE A 78 -9.73 -3.41 -10.50
C ILE A 78 -8.63 -3.87 -9.54
N ASP A 79 -7.56 -4.48 -10.06
CA ASP A 79 -6.43 -4.94 -9.25
C ASP A 79 -5.76 -3.73 -8.55
N THR A 80 -5.53 -2.61 -9.27
CA THR A 80 -5.03 -1.35 -8.69
C THR A 80 -5.97 -0.77 -7.63
N TRP A 81 -7.29 -0.78 -7.86
CA TRP A 81 -8.25 -0.35 -6.86
C TRP A 81 -8.20 -1.22 -5.59
N GLY A 82 -8.06 -2.54 -5.75
CA GLY A 82 -7.88 -3.46 -4.63
C GLY A 82 -6.62 -3.14 -3.82
N GLU A 83 -5.48 -2.96 -4.48
CA GLU A 83 -4.21 -2.60 -3.84
C GLU A 83 -4.30 -1.25 -3.09
N ALA A 84 -4.96 -0.25 -3.69
CA ALA A 84 -5.15 1.05 -3.07
C ALA A 84 -6.05 1.00 -1.83
N GLN A 85 -7.13 0.21 -1.86
CA GLN A 85 -7.99 0.00 -0.69
C GLN A 85 -7.26 -0.74 0.43
N GLU A 86 -6.39 -1.71 0.08
CA GLU A 86 -5.55 -2.36 1.08
C GLU A 86 -4.58 -1.38 1.75
N ALA A 87 -3.94 -0.49 0.97
CA ALA A 87 -3.06 0.54 1.50
C ALA A 87 -3.79 1.50 2.45
N GLU A 88 -5.02 1.91 2.12
CA GLU A 88 -5.88 2.73 2.99
C GLU A 88 -6.14 2.03 4.33
N LYS A 89 -6.54 0.75 4.30
CA LYS A 89 -6.79 -0.04 5.52
C LYS A 89 -5.54 -0.22 6.36
N ILE A 90 -4.38 -0.42 5.73
CA ILE A 90 -3.09 -0.49 6.43
C ILE A 90 -2.82 0.83 7.15
N ALA A 91 -2.97 1.97 6.47
CA ALA A 91 -2.75 3.28 7.07
C ALA A 91 -3.67 3.53 8.29
N VAL A 92 -4.92 3.08 8.23
CA VAL A 92 -5.87 3.15 9.36
C VAL A 92 -5.41 2.29 10.54
N VAL A 93 -4.91 1.07 10.29
CA VAL A 93 -4.32 0.22 11.36
C VAL A 93 -3.09 0.88 11.97
N VAL A 94 -2.22 1.50 11.16
CA VAL A 94 -1.04 2.21 11.66
C VAL A 94 -1.43 3.41 12.51
N ARG A 95 -2.42 4.23 12.11
CA ARG A 95 -2.98 5.31 12.94
C ARG A 95 -3.44 4.77 14.29
N ALA A 96 -4.27 3.75 14.29
CA ALA A 96 -4.81 3.19 15.54
C ALA A 96 -3.70 2.59 16.43
N ALA A 97 -2.64 2.03 15.84
CA ALA A 97 -1.48 1.52 16.56
C ALA A 97 -0.65 2.65 17.19
N SER A 98 -0.41 3.74 16.45
CA SER A 98 0.27 4.95 16.92
C SER A 98 -0.50 5.61 18.07
N ASP A 99 -1.82 5.77 17.95
CA ASP A 99 -2.70 6.30 19.00
C ASP A 99 -2.63 5.45 20.28
N TYR A 100 -2.67 4.12 20.15
CA TYR A 100 -2.56 3.21 21.29
C TYR A 100 -1.14 3.24 21.90
N GLY A 101 -0.10 3.26 21.07
CA GLY A 101 1.28 3.41 21.51
C GLY A 101 1.46 4.69 22.33
N GLN A 102 0.92 5.82 21.87
CA GLN A 102 0.94 7.09 22.58
C GLN A 102 0.17 7.04 23.91
N ALA A 103 -1.00 6.40 23.93
CA ALA A 103 -1.78 6.25 25.15
C ALA A 103 -1.02 5.42 26.21
N LEU A 104 -0.33 4.34 25.81
CA LEU A 104 0.54 3.56 26.70
C LEU A 104 1.71 4.37 27.26
N LEU A 105 2.36 5.19 26.42
CA LEU A 105 3.44 6.08 26.86
C LEU A 105 2.94 7.11 27.88
N ASN A 106 1.79 7.74 27.61
CA ASN A 106 1.18 8.70 28.54
C ASN A 106 0.68 8.02 29.83
N GLU A 107 0.09 6.83 29.76
CA GLU A 107 -0.31 6.07 30.95
C GLU A 107 0.90 5.79 31.82
N ARG A 108 2.01 5.27 31.27
CA ARG A 108 3.22 5.04 32.06
C ARG A 108 3.73 6.33 32.68
N ASP A 109 3.92 7.36 31.87
CA ASP A 109 4.67 8.54 32.28
C ASP A 109 3.89 9.43 33.25
N LEU A 110 2.59 9.65 32.98
CA LEU A 110 1.74 10.49 33.83
C LEU A 110 1.35 9.81 35.14
N THR A 111 1.36 8.48 35.18
CA THR A 111 1.10 7.73 36.42
C THR A 111 2.36 7.45 37.24
N ALA A 112 3.55 7.74 36.70
CA ALA A 112 4.82 7.50 37.37
C ALA A 112 4.85 8.15 38.76
N GLN A 113 4.63 9.48 38.85
CA GLN A 113 4.69 10.21 40.11
C GLN A 113 3.75 9.66 41.20
N PRO A 114 2.41 9.56 40.99
CA PRO A 114 1.51 9.05 42.02
C PRO A 114 1.82 7.59 42.40
N LEU A 115 2.11 6.72 41.43
CA LEU A 115 2.42 5.32 41.71
C LEU A 115 3.74 5.14 42.48
N LEU A 116 4.75 5.95 42.19
CA LEU A 116 6.03 5.97 42.91
C LEU A 116 5.87 6.48 44.35
N SER A 117 4.98 7.44 44.56
CA SER A 117 4.59 7.97 45.87
C SER A 117 3.63 7.07 46.65
N GLY A 118 3.15 5.98 46.04
CA GLY A 118 2.24 5.01 46.67
C GLY A 118 0.75 5.35 46.56
N ASP A 119 0.41 6.43 45.85
CA ASP A 119 -0.97 6.82 45.58
C ASP A 119 -1.48 6.09 44.33
N ARG A 120 -2.17 4.96 44.54
CA ARG A 120 -2.69 4.13 43.43
C ARG A 120 -4.09 4.54 42.98
N ASP A 121 -4.76 5.37 43.77
CA ASP A 121 -6.15 5.75 43.58
C ASP A 121 -6.26 7.19 43.02
N ALA A 122 -5.14 7.85 42.74
CA ALA A 122 -5.12 9.15 42.08
C ALA A 122 -5.90 9.14 40.76
N ASP A 123 -6.78 10.13 40.56
CA ASP A 123 -7.66 10.24 39.39
C ASP A 123 -6.92 10.08 38.05
N VAL A 124 -5.70 10.61 37.95
CA VAL A 124 -4.86 10.51 36.74
C VAL A 124 -4.54 9.06 36.37
N VAL A 125 -4.44 8.15 37.34
CA VAL A 125 -4.20 6.72 37.12
C VAL A 125 -5.41 6.07 36.46
N GLU A 126 -6.61 6.35 36.94
CA GLU A 126 -7.84 5.81 36.35
C GLU A 126 -8.09 6.42 34.95
N GLN A 127 -7.99 7.74 34.82
CA GLN A 127 -8.25 8.46 33.56
C GLN A 127 -7.31 8.03 32.43
N THR A 128 -6.01 7.91 32.71
CA THR A 128 -5.03 7.51 31.68
C THR A 128 -5.20 6.05 31.28
N ARG A 129 -5.47 5.14 32.23
CA ARG A 129 -5.80 3.74 31.92
C ARG A 129 -7.05 3.61 31.07
N ALA A 130 -8.10 4.37 31.39
CA ALA A 130 -9.32 4.39 30.59
C ALA A 130 -9.07 4.87 29.15
N THR A 131 -8.20 5.87 28.98
CA THR A 131 -7.78 6.38 27.67
C THR A 131 -7.03 5.30 26.88
N THR A 132 -6.09 4.61 27.51
CA THR A 132 -5.37 3.47 26.90
C THR A 132 -6.32 2.34 26.51
N ASP A 133 -7.26 1.98 27.38
CA ASP A 133 -8.22 0.91 27.10
C ASP A 133 -9.19 1.31 25.97
N GLU A 134 -9.49 2.60 25.80
CA GLU A 134 -10.23 3.09 24.64
C GLU A 134 -9.41 2.99 23.35
N ALA A 135 -8.14 3.38 23.39
CA ALA A 135 -7.25 3.24 22.23
C ALA A 135 -7.08 1.77 21.82
N ALA A 136 -6.99 0.86 22.80
CA ALA A 136 -6.99 -0.59 22.55
C ALA A 136 -8.24 -1.04 21.79
N ARG A 137 -9.43 -0.60 22.21
CA ARG A 137 -10.69 -0.91 21.50
C ARG A 137 -10.72 -0.36 20.08
N LYS A 138 -10.14 0.83 19.83
CA LYS A 138 -10.04 1.42 18.49
C LYS A 138 -9.08 0.62 17.61
N PHE A 139 -7.93 0.21 18.15
CA PHE A 139 -6.99 -0.67 17.45
C PHE A 139 -7.63 -2.02 17.10
N ASP A 140 -8.32 -2.65 18.05
CA ASP A 140 -9.08 -3.89 17.81
C ASP A 140 -10.14 -3.74 16.71
N ALA A 141 -10.79 -2.58 16.63
CA ALA A 141 -11.75 -2.29 15.58
C ALA A 141 -11.06 -2.16 14.21
N ALA A 142 -9.95 -1.41 14.13
CA ALA A 142 -9.19 -1.24 12.90
C ALA A 142 -8.64 -2.57 12.36
N VAL A 143 -8.17 -3.45 13.25
CA VAL A 143 -7.58 -4.74 12.87
C VAL A 143 -8.61 -5.72 12.29
N LYS A 144 -9.91 -5.56 12.54
CA LYS A 144 -10.96 -6.44 11.98
C LYS A 144 -11.00 -6.40 10.45
N ASP A 145 -10.74 -5.23 9.87
CA ASP A 145 -10.74 -5.00 8.43
C ASP A 145 -9.32 -4.99 7.83
N MET A 146 -8.31 -5.39 8.62
CA MET A 146 -6.91 -5.43 8.20
C MET A 146 -6.69 -6.43 7.05
N PRO A 147 -5.94 -6.04 5.99
CA PRO A 147 -5.59 -6.98 4.92
C PRO A 147 -4.78 -8.18 5.42
N SER A 148 -5.05 -9.37 4.87
CA SER A 148 -4.29 -10.59 5.15
C SER A 148 -2.92 -10.58 4.46
N LYS A 149 -1.98 -9.80 4.99
CA LYS A 149 -0.58 -9.76 4.55
C LYS A 149 0.31 -10.46 5.59
N PRO A 150 1.30 -11.27 5.19
CA PRO A 150 2.18 -11.97 6.13
C PRO A 150 2.90 -11.05 7.13
N GLY A 151 3.29 -9.84 6.71
CA GLY A 151 3.92 -8.83 7.57
C GLY A 151 3.00 -8.37 8.71
N LEU A 152 1.81 -7.89 8.35
CA LEU A 152 0.74 -7.48 9.28
C LEU A 152 0.34 -8.60 10.25
N GLU A 153 0.09 -9.81 9.73
CA GLU A 153 -0.30 -10.96 10.56
C GLU A 153 0.78 -11.34 11.57
N ARG A 154 2.06 -11.29 11.16
CA ARG A 154 3.20 -11.52 12.05
C ARG A 154 3.25 -10.46 13.15
N ARG A 155 3.12 -9.17 12.82
CA ARG A 155 3.16 -8.08 13.82
C ARG A 155 1.99 -8.15 14.79
N LEU A 156 0.79 -8.40 14.29
CA LEU A 156 -0.38 -8.61 15.13
C LEU A 156 -0.19 -9.80 16.09
N LYS A 157 0.44 -10.88 15.64
CA LYS A 157 0.76 -12.04 16.49
C LYS A 157 1.76 -11.67 17.60
N LEU A 158 2.78 -10.87 17.30
CA LEU A 158 3.74 -10.38 18.30
C LEU A 158 3.02 -9.52 19.35
N PHE A 159 2.22 -8.55 18.90
CA PHE A 159 1.42 -7.69 19.76
C PHE A 159 0.48 -8.49 20.69
N LYS A 160 -0.27 -9.45 20.14
CA LYS A 160 -1.17 -10.32 20.92
C LYS A 160 -0.45 -11.23 21.93
N GLY A 161 0.87 -11.42 21.79
CA GLY A 161 1.69 -12.11 22.79
C GLY A 161 2.07 -11.23 23.98
N GLU A 162 2.13 -9.92 23.79
CA GLU A 162 2.59 -8.94 24.78
C GLU A 162 1.45 -8.23 25.50
N GLU A 163 0.42 -7.79 24.77
CA GLU A 163 -0.72 -7.03 25.32
C GLU A 163 -1.37 -7.68 26.55
N PRO A 164 -1.62 -9.01 26.61
CA PRO A 164 -2.26 -9.63 27.77
C PRO A 164 -1.46 -9.53 29.08
N LYS A 165 -0.18 -9.13 29.02
CA LYS A 165 0.67 -8.93 30.21
C LYS A 165 0.43 -7.57 30.86
N LEU A 166 -0.18 -6.61 30.15
CA LEU A 166 -0.40 -5.24 30.62
C LEU A 166 -1.19 -5.16 31.94
N PRO A 167 -2.27 -5.92 32.19
CA PRO A 167 -3.00 -5.86 33.46
C PRO A 167 -2.14 -6.25 34.68
N GLU A 168 -1.30 -7.27 34.55
CA GLU A 168 -0.39 -7.68 35.63
C GLU A 168 0.73 -6.66 35.83
N LEU A 169 1.25 -6.08 34.75
CA LEU A 169 2.18 -4.95 34.82
C LEU A 169 1.57 -3.77 35.57
N ARG A 170 0.34 -3.35 35.24
CA ARG A 170 -0.40 -2.27 35.93
C ARG A 170 -0.54 -2.54 37.43
N LYS A 171 -0.78 -3.79 37.84
CA LYS A 171 -0.88 -4.19 39.25
C LYS A 171 0.46 -4.11 39.97
N ALA A 172 1.56 -4.47 39.33
CA ALA A 172 2.90 -4.49 39.92
C ALA A 172 3.68 -3.19 39.72
N ALA A 173 3.14 -2.25 38.92
CA ALA A 173 3.79 -1.02 38.48
C ALA A 173 4.43 -0.26 39.65
N TYR A 174 5.71 0.08 39.45
CA TYR A 174 6.61 0.73 40.39
C TYR A 174 6.74 0.05 41.75
N SER A 175 6.42 -1.23 41.90
CA SER A 175 6.80 -1.98 43.10
C SER A 175 8.33 -2.19 43.16
N GLN A 176 8.88 -2.40 44.36
CA GLN A 176 10.31 -2.70 44.53
C GLN A 176 10.78 -3.95 43.76
N ALA A 177 9.87 -4.88 43.46
CA ALA A 177 10.18 -6.07 42.67
C ALA A 177 10.47 -5.74 41.18
N LEU A 178 10.00 -4.59 40.72
CA LEU A 178 10.21 -4.08 39.37
C LEU A 178 11.35 -3.05 39.29
N ASP A 179 12.10 -2.82 40.37
CA ASP A 179 13.33 -2.04 40.29
C ASP A 179 14.38 -2.78 39.41
N PRO A 180 15.29 -2.06 38.73
CA PRO A 180 15.44 -0.60 38.73
C PRO A 180 14.40 0.17 37.88
N VAL A 181 14.02 -0.36 36.71
CA VAL A 181 13.15 0.31 35.72
C VAL A 181 12.25 -0.67 34.94
N LYS A 182 11.93 -1.83 35.52
CA LYS A 182 11.19 -2.91 34.82
C LYS A 182 9.72 -2.57 34.59
N THR A 183 9.17 -1.60 35.33
CA THR A 183 7.83 -1.09 35.02
C THR A 183 7.87 -0.43 33.65
N GLU A 184 8.85 0.45 33.47
CA GLU A 184 9.05 1.24 32.28
C GLU A 184 9.36 0.37 31.06
N GLU A 185 10.27 -0.59 31.22
CA GLU A 185 10.61 -1.59 30.18
C GLU A 185 9.44 -2.54 29.87
N GLY A 186 8.57 -2.82 30.85
CA GLY A 186 7.37 -3.63 30.64
C GLY A 186 6.40 -2.97 29.66
N TYR A 187 6.18 -1.66 29.77
CA TYR A 187 5.37 -0.92 28.81
C TYR A 187 6.00 -0.89 27.41
N VAL A 188 7.34 -0.86 27.32
CA VAL A 188 8.07 -0.92 26.04
C VAL A 188 7.76 -2.21 25.28
N GLN A 189 7.60 -3.35 25.96
CA GLN A 189 7.29 -4.61 25.26
C GLN A 189 5.98 -4.53 24.46
N VAL A 190 4.95 -3.91 25.04
CA VAL A 190 3.66 -3.70 24.36
C VAL A 190 3.78 -2.59 23.31
N GLN A 191 4.29 -1.43 23.71
CA GLN A 191 4.37 -0.25 22.85
C GLN A 191 5.23 -0.49 21.59
N HIS A 192 6.37 -1.16 21.71
CA HIS A 192 7.24 -1.45 20.58
C HIS A 192 6.55 -2.30 19.51
N SER A 193 5.73 -3.28 19.93
CA SER A 193 5.00 -4.13 18.99
C SER A 193 3.87 -3.40 18.22
N LEU A 194 3.34 -2.30 18.78
CA LEU A 194 2.43 -1.38 18.08
C LEU A 194 3.18 -0.49 17.08
N MET A 195 4.30 0.08 17.53
CA MET A 195 5.18 0.93 16.72
C MET A 195 5.67 0.20 15.46
N GLU A 196 5.87 -1.11 15.55
CA GLU A 196 6.29 -1.94 14.42
C GLU A 196 5.36 -1.86 13.20
N PHE A 197 4.06 -1.55 13.39
CA PHE A 197 3.09 -1.44 12.28
C PHE A 197 3.42 -0.30 11.31
N SER A 198 4.10 0.77 11.74
CA SER A 198 4.47 1.88 10.85
C SER A 198 5.37 1.44 9.69
N ASN A 199 6.12 0.35 9.85
CA ASN A 199 6.93 -0.25 8.79
C ASN A 199 6.11 -0.92 7.67
N GLU A 200 4.80 -1.09 7.83
CA GLU A 200 3.91 -1.58 6.77
C GLU A 200 3.40 -0.45 5.86
N LEU A 201 3.69 0.81 6.19
CA LEU A 201 3.42 1.95 5.31
C LEU A 201 4.38 1.92 4.11
N GLY A 202 3.87 1.50 2.95
CA GLY A 202 4.51 1.65 1.65
C GLY A 202 3.65 2.50 0.73
N LEU A 203 3.97 3.79 0.57
CA LEU A 203 3.24 4.70 -0.33
C LEU A 203 3.87 4.71 -1.72
N GLY A 204 3.05 4.53 -2.75
CA GLY A 204 3.35 4.16 -4.15
C GLY A 204 4.25 5.06 -5.02
N THR A 205 5.07 5.95 -4.46
CA THR A 205 5.96 6.82 -5.25
C THR A 205 7.41 6.68 -4.81
N GLY A 206 8.30 6.21 -5.70
CA GLY A 206 9.76 6.44 -5.80
C GLY A 206 10.70 6.25 -4.59
N ASN A 207 10.26 6.56 -3.37
CA ASN A 207 10.94 6.48 -2.09
C ASN A 207 10.12 5.66 -1.06
N ILE A 208 9.31 4.71 -1.57
CA ILE A 208 8.31 3.88 -0.89
C ILE A 208 8.84 3.21 0.39
N THR A 209 10.10 2.79 0.37
CA THR A 209 10.77 2.13 1.50
C THR A 209 11.15 3.06 2.66
N SER A 210 11.11 4.38 2.47
CA SER A 210 11.58 5.34 3.48
C SER A 210 10.46 5.93 4.35
N TYR A 211 9.21 5.97 3.87
CA TYR A 211 8.14 6.64 4.61
C TYR A 211 7.81 5.94 5.93
N GLY A 212 7.50 4.65 5.90
CA GLY A 212 7.28 3.85 7.11
C GLY A 212 8.48 3.89 8.06
N ARG A 213 9.72 3.92 7.53
CA ARG A 213 10.95 4.10 8.33
C ARG A 213 11.01 5.46 9.01
N THR A 214 10.56 6.52 8.34
CA THR A 214 10.52 7.89 8.88
C THR A 214 9.53 7.98 10.03
N VAL A 215 8.32 7.42 9.85
CA VAL A 215 7.31 7.32 10.91
C VAL A 215 7.85 6.50 12.08
N TYR A 216 8.43 5.33 11.82
CA TYR A 216 9.04 4.50 12.85
C TYR A 216 10.16 5.24 13.61
N ALA A 217 10.99 6.01 12.92
CA ALA A 217 12.09 6.75 13.54
C ALA A 217 11.58 7.86 14.48
N ILE A 218 10.54 8.61 14.09
CA ILE A 218 9.95 9.62 14.98
C ILE A 218 9.22 8.97 16.16
N GLU A 219 8.52 7.85 15.96
CA GLU A 219 7.91 7.08 17.03
C GLU A 219 8.97 6.55 18.01
N LEU A 220 10.13 6.12 17.51
CA LEU A 220 11.26 5.67 18.33
C LEU A 220 11.87 6.82 19.13
N SER A 221 12.03 8.01 18.53
CA SER A 221 12.45 9.22 19.25
C SER A 221 11.46 9.57 20.36
N LYS A 222 10.14 9.53 20.07
CA LYS A 222 9.06 9.74 21.04
C LYS A 222 9.13 8.72 22.19
N ALA A 223 9.29 7.44 21.88
CA ALA A 223 9.35 6.37 22.88
C ALA A 223 10.61 6.47 23.76
N ALA A 224 11.76 6.84 23.18
CA ALA A 224 13.01 7.04 23.91
C ALA A 224 12.95 8.27 24.83
N GLU A 225 12.39 9.39 24.37
CA GLU A 225 12.13 10.58 25.19
C GLU A 225 11.16 10.24 26.33
N SER A 226 10.07 9.54 26.02
CA SER A 226 9.08 9.11 27.00
C SER A 226 9.69 8.24 28.10
N LEU A 227 10.67 7.37 27.75
CA LEU A 227 11.42 6.61 28.75
C LEU A 227 12.29 7.50 29.62
N GLN A 228 12.91 8.53 29.07
CA GLN A 228 13.60 9.56 29.87
C GLN A 228 12.59 10.24 30.79
N ARG A 229 11.42 10.66 30.30
CA ARG A 229 10.34 11.29 31.08
C ARG A 229 9.96 10.47 32.31
N SER A 230 9.64 9.19 32.14
CA SER A 230 9.27 8.30 33.26
C SER A 230 10.45 7.96 34.18
N ILE A 231 11.62 7.60 33.63
CA ILE A 231 12.77 7.20 34.48
C ILE A 231 13.34 8.40 35.23
N GLY A 232 13.34 9.59 34.62
CA GLY A 232 13.68 10.84 35.29
C GLY A 232 12.73 11.13 36.46
N MET A 233 11.41 10.92 36.27
CA MET A 233 10.43 11.00 37.36
C MET A 233 10.73 9.97 38.47
N HIS A 234 11.08 8.73 38.10
CA HIS A 234 11.49 7.70 39.04
C HIS A 234 12.72 8.10 39.88
N LEU A 235 13.75 8.64 39.22
CA LEU A 235 14.97 9.12 39.88
C LEU A 235 14.70 10.30 40.81
N LEU A 236 13.76 11.19 40.48
CA LEU A 236 13.42 12.36 41.29
C LEU A 236 12.52 12.04 42.49
N VAL A 237 11.52 11.17 42.31
CA VAL A 237 10.53 10.86 43.35
C VAL A 237 11.00 9.74 44.28
N ARG A 238 11.59 8.67 43.72
CA ARG A 238 11.96 7.49 44.50
C ARG A 238 13.24 6.82 43.97
N PRO A 239 14.40 7.50 44.03
CA PRO A 239 15.66 6.87 43.68
C PRO A 239 15.92 5.69 44.62
N SER A 240 16.45 4.59 44.07
CA SER A 240 16.82 3.42 44.87
C SER A 240 17.84 3.79 45.95
N LYS A 241 17.62 3.29 47.18
CA LYS A 241 18.59 3.43 48.28
C LYS A 241 19.74 2.42 48.21
N LYS A 242 19.62 1.41 47.33
CA LYS A 242 20.69 0.44 47.05
C LYS A 242 21.58 1.02 45.93
N PRO A 243 22.89 1.23 46.16
CA PRO A 243 23.78 1.86 45.19
C PRO A 243 23.77 1.17 43.82
N ALA A 244 23.88 -0.15 43.77
CA ALA A 244 23.89 -0.89 42.50
C ALA A 244 22.60 -0.74 41.68
N THR A 245 21.45 -0.67 42.35
CA THR A 245 20.15 -0.47 41.68
C THR A 245 19.98 0.97 41.25
N TYR A 246 20.44 1.93 42.05
CA TYR A 246 20.45 3.35 41.68
C TYR A 246 21.33 3.63 40.45
N ASP A 247 22.55 3.08 40.44
CA ASP A 247 23.45 3.18 39.29
C ASP A 247 22.81 2.58 38.02
N ALA A 248 22.03 1.50 38.16
CA ALA A 248 21.29 0.92 37.04
C ALA A 248 20.16 1.83 36.54
N GLN A 249 19.46 2.55 37.43
CA GLN A 249 18.45 3.55 37.05
C GLN A 249 19.08 4.70 36.26
N VAL A 250 20.19 5.27 36.76
CA VAL A 250 20.92 6.35 36.09
C VAL A 250 21.47 5.91 34.73
N LYS A 251 22.02 4.69 34.65
CA LYS A 251 22.49 4.11 33.37
C LYS A 251 21.35 3.90 32.37
N ALA A 252 20.19 3.42 32.83
CA ALA A 252 19.02 3.27 31.96
C ALA A 252 18.58 4.63 31.41
N PHE A 253 18.45 5.65 32.27
CA PHE A 253 18.14 7.02 31.86
C PHE A 253 19.09 7.54 30.77
N GLY A 254 20.41 7.45 31.00
CA GLY A 254 21.41 7.88 30.02
C GLY A 254 21.38 7.09 28.71
N SER A 255 21.03 5.80 28.78
CA SER A 255 20.94 4.93 27.60
C SER A 255 19.76 5.30 26.70
N TYR A 256 18.62 5.69 27.27
CA TYR A 256 17.47 6.17 26.49
C TYR A 256 17.67 7.58 25.93
N ASN A 257 18.41 8.45 26.63
CA ASN A 257 18.89 9.71 26.04
C ASN A 257 19.78 9.46 24.81
N TYR A 258 20.72 8.52 24.90
CA TYR A 258 21.53 8.14 23.75
C TYR A 258 20.70 7.53 22.61
N LEU A 259 19.74 6.67 22.92
CA LEU A 259 18.83 6.07 21.93
C LEU A 259 18.01 7.12 21.19
N GLU A 260 17.53 8.15 21.88
CA GLU A 260 16.80 9.26 21.27
C GLU A 260 17.64 9.94 20.17
N GLN A 261 18.92 10.20 20.44
CA GLN A 261 19.84 10.81 19.47
C GLN A 261 20.06 9.91 18.24
N ILE A 262 20.16 8.59 18.45
CA ILE A 262 20.24 7.63 17.34
C ILE A 262 18.95 7.64 16.52
N ALA A 263 17.79 7.64 17.17
CA ALA A 263 16.48 7.68 16.52
C ALA A 263 16.28 8.98 15.70
N LEU A 264 16.74 10.13 16.23
CA LEU A 264 16.76 11.39 15.50
C LEU A 264 17.69 11.33 14.28
N GLY A 265 18.84 10.65 14.38
CA GLY A 265 19.73 10.40 13.26
C GLY A 265 19.07 9.56 12.16
N GLU A 266 18.29 8.56 12.54
CA GLU A 266 17.48 7.75 11.64
C GLU A 266 16.35 8.57 10.99
N PHE A 267 15.69 9.44 11.76
CA PHE A 267 14.67 10.36 11.22
C PHE A 267 15.27 11.33 10.20
N ASN A 268 16.43 11.92 10.52
CA ASN A 268 17.13 12.86 9.65
C ASN A 268 17.63 12.21 8.34
N SER A 269 17.93 10.91 8.36
CA SER A 269 18.43 10.18 7.20
C SER A 269 17.32 9.49 6.40
N GLY A 270 16.22 9.09 7.05
CA GLY A 270 15.07 8.45 6.41
C GLY A 270 14.01 9.45 5.91
N GLY A 271 13.84 10.57 6.60
CA GLY A 271 12.86 11.60 6.27
C GLY A 271 13.28 12.50 5.11
N THR A 272 12.33 13.27 4.59
CA THR A 272 12.63 14.36 3.66
C THR A 272 13.16 15.58 4.41
N GLN A 273 13.80 16.50 3.68
CA GLN A 273 14.24 17.77 4.27
C GLN A 273 13.07 18.55 4.90
N ALA A 274 11.88 18.47 4.29
CA ALA A 274 10.68 19.11 4.82
C ALA A 274 10.24 18.52 6.17
N ASP A 275 10.37 17.19 6.34
CA ASP A 275 10.03 16.52 7.61
C ASP A 275 11.01 16.95 8.72
N VAL A 276 12.30 17.03 8.40
CA VAL A 276 13.35 17.49 9.32
C VAL A 276 13.15 18.95 9.71
N ASP A 277 12.84 19.82 8.76
CA ASP A 277 12.59 21.23 9.02
C ASP A 277 11.29 21.44 9.82
N ARG A 278 10.27 20.62 9.56
CA ARG A 278 9.03 20.61 10.34
C ARG A 278 9.28 20.23 11.78
N LEU A 279 10.06 19.17 12.04
CA LEU A 279 10.45 18.78 13.39
C LEU A 279 11.17 19.91 14.13
N LYS A 280 12.14 20.57 13.48
CA LYS A 280 12.84 21.72 14.07
C LYS A 280 11.89 22.87 14.40
N GLN A 281 10.94 23.16 13.50
CA GLN A 281 9.95 24.22 13.72
C GLN A 281 9.05 23.90 14.91
N VAL A 282 8.53 22.67 14.99
CA VAL A 282 7.67 22.23 16.10
C VAL A 282 8.44 22.30 17.42
N MET A 283 9.67 21.78 17.47
CA MET A 283 10.52 21.82 18.66
C MET A 283 10.86 23.24 19.10
N ALA A 284 11.17 24.14 18.17
CA ALA A 284 11.40 25.55 18.48
C ALA A 284 10.14 26.22 19.05
N GLY A 285 8.96 25.87 18.52
CA GLY A 285 7.67 26.33 19.06
C GLY A 285 7.45 25.87 20.49
N LYS A 286 7.64 24.57 20.77
CA LYS A 286 7.51 23.99 22.11
C LYS A 286 8.53 24.58 23.10
N ALA A 287 9.77 24.82 22.67
CA ALA A 287 10.78 25.50 23.48
C ALA A 287 10.37 26.95 23.82
N ALA A 288 9.82 27.69 22.86
CA ALA A 288 9.34 29.04 23.08
C ALA A 288 8.11 29.10 24.03
N GLU A 289 7.20 28.12 23.94
CA GLU A 289 6.08 27.96 24.87
C GLU A 289 6.59 27.67 26.29
N GLY A 290 7.52 26.73 26.44
CA GLY A 290 8.14 26.39 27.72
C GLY A 290 8.87 27.58 28.35
N ALA A 291 9.60 28.37 27.54
CA ALA A 291 10.26 29.59 28.01
C ALA A 291 9.25 30.61 28.57
N LYS A 292 8.10 30.79 27.91
CA LYS A 292 7.03 31.68 28.42
C LYS A 292 6.42 31.17 29.73
N GLN A 293 6.21 29.85 29.83
CA GLN A 293 5.71 29.25 31.08
C GLN A 293 6.70 29.42 32.23
N LEU A 294 8.00 29.29 31.95
CA LEU A 294 9.05 29.47 32.96
C LEU A 294 9.12 30.91 33.45
N GLU A 295 9.05 31.90 32.55
CA GLU A 295 8.98 33.32 32.95
C GLU A 295 7.71 33.63 33.74
N ALA A 296 6.55 33.09 33.34
CA ALA A 296 5.31 33.26 34.09
C ALA A 296 5.40 32.62 35.51
N ALA A 297 6.01 31.44 35.63
CA ALA A 297 6.22 30.80 36.93
C ALA A 297 7.17 31.62 37.83
N LYS A 298 8.21 32.21 37.24
CA LYS A 298 9.11 33.13 37.94
C LYS A 298 8.37 34.36 38.44
N GLU A 299 7.60 35.02 37.59
CA GLU A 299 6.79 36.20 37.96
C GLU A 299 5.80 35.87 39.09
N GLN A 300 5.16 34.70 39.03
CA GLN A 300 4.25 34.23 40.08
C GLN A 300 4.98 33.97 41.41
N ALA A 301 6.15 33.32 41.37
CA ALA A 301 6.95 33.09 42.57
C ALA A 301 7.44 34.40 43.20
N GLU A 302 7.92 35.35 42.39
CA GLU A 302 8.31 36.68 42.84
C GLU A 302 7.13 37.44 43.47
N ALA A 303 5.94 37.36 42.87
CA ALA A 303 4.72 37.95 43.42
C ALA A 303 4.26 37.29 44.73
N ALA A 304 4.49 35.99 44.89
CA ALA A 304 4.21 35.25 46.12
C ALA A 304 5.29 35.40 47.21
N GLY A 305 6.44 36.02 46.87
CA GLY A 305 7.60 36.11 47.76
C GLY A 305 8.34 34.77 47.95
N GLU A 306 8.14 33.82 47.04
CA GLU A 306 8.79 32.51 47.05
C GLU A 306 10.09 32.53 46.23
N PRO A 307 11.15 31.84 46.70
CA PRO A 307 12.40 31.76 45.94
C PRO A 307 12.22 30.93 44.67
N PHE A 308 12.56 31.50 43.52
CA PHE A 308 12.55 30.80 42.24
C PHE A 308 13.98 30.48 41.77
N VAL A 309 14.23 29.21 41.44
CA VAL A 309 15.47 28.76 40.82
C VAL A 309 15.15 28.24 39.42
N ALA A 310 15.63 28.95 38.40
CA ALA A 310 15.47 28.50 37.02
C ALA A 310 16.25 27.19 36.80
N PRO A 311 15.64 26.16 36.18
CA PRO A 311 16.35 24.94 35.84
C PRO A 311 17.48 25.22 34.84
N PRO A 312 18.55 24.39 34.82
CA PRO A 312 19.65 24.55 33.87
C PRO A 312 19.17 24.37 32.43
N SER A 313 19.84 25.04 31.50
CA SER A 313 19.56 24.98 30.05
C SER A 313 20.86 24.78 29.27
N ILE A 314 20.81 23.99 28.21
CA ILE A 314 21.91 23.77 27.25
C ILE A 314 21.40 24.16 25.87
N ASP A 315 22.10 25.05 25.18
CA ASP A 315 21.73 25.52 23.82
C ASP A 315 20.27 25.99 23.69
N GLY A 316 19.71 26.57 24.75
CA GLY A 316 18.32 27.03 24.83
C GLY A 316 17.29 25.95 25.20
N SER A 317 17.71 24.72 25.45
CA SER A 317 16.88 23.61 25.89
C SER A 317 17.00 23.37 27.41
N VAL A 318 15.92 23.69 28.13
CA VAL A 318 15.79 23.40 29.56
C VAL A 318 15.75 21.89 29.81
N PHE A 319 15.11 21.13 28.91
CA PHE A 319 15.09 19.67 28.98
C PHE A 319 16.52 19.10 28.97
N ASP A 320 17.36 19.50 28.02
CA ASP A 320 18.70 18.93 27.88
C ASP A 320 19.60 19.30 29.07
N GLY A 321 19.44 20.50 29.63
CA GLY A 321 20.11 20.90 30.87
C GLY A 321 19.71 20.03 32.06
N MET A 322 18.42 19.80 32.27
CA MET A 322 17.95 18.94 33.36
C MET A 322 18.34 17.47 33.15
N ALA A 323 18.20 16.95 31.94
CA ALA A 323 18.60 15.59 31.60
C ALA A 323 20.09 15.36 31.84
N GLN A 324 20.94 16.36 31.53
CA GLN A 324 22.37 16.27 31.84
C GLN A 324 22.64 16.17 33.34
N GLU A 325 21.95 16.95 34.17
CA GLU A 325 22.14 16.91 35.63
C GLU A 325 21.60 15.64 36.27
N ILE A 326 20.44 15.14 35.83
CA ILE A 326 19.86 13.86 36.26
C ILE A 326 20.78 12.70 35.86
N GLY A 327 21.33 12.73 34.64
CA GLY A 327 22.26 11.73 34.13
C GLY A 327 23.59 11.66 34.88
N LYS A 328 23.96 12.69 35.66
CA LYS A 328 25.12 12.66 36.57
C LYS A 328 24.86 11.84 37.84
N GLY A 329 23.61 11.40 38.07
CA GLY A 329 23.25 10.60 39.24
C GLY A 329 23.31 11.38 40.56
N GLN A 330 22.98 12.66 40.54
CA GLN A 330 22.90 13.49 41.75
C GLN A 330 21.66 13.15 42.58
N ASP A 331 21.77 13.34 43.90
CA ASP A 331 20.61 13.17 44.80
C ASP A 331 19.50 14.18 44.45
N PRO A 332 18.21 13.80 44.51
CA PRO A 332 17.10 14.72 44.25
C PRO A 332 17.14 16.01 45.06
N SER A 333 17.67 16.02 46.29
CA SER A 333 17.77 17.25 47.07
C SER A 333 18.78 18.25 46.48
N GLU A 334 19.84 17.76 45.84
CA GLU A 334 20.82 18.61 45.15
C GLU A 334 20.30 19.07 43.78
N LEU A 335 19.52 18.22 43.10
CA LEU A 335 18.82 18.57 41.86
C LEU A 335 17.78 19.67 42.10
N ALA A 336 17.01 19.58 43.19
CA ALA A 336 16.01 20.59 43.56
C ALA A 336 16.64 21.98 43.78
N LYS A 337 17.83 22.06 44.37
CA LYS A 337 18.59 23.33 44.52
C LYS A 337 18.97 23.97 43.18
N LYS A 338 18.94 23.20 42.10
CA LYS A 338 19.17 23.67 40.72
C LYS A 338 17.87 23.91 39.96
N GLY A 339 16.72 23.93 40.63
CA GLY A 339 15.41 24.09 39.99
C GLY A 339 14.87 22.81 39.33
N ILE A 340 15.51 21.66 39.54
CA ILE A 340 15.10 20.37 38.96
C ILE A 340 14.22 19.65 39.98
N THR A 341 12.92 19.69 39.73
CA THR A 341 11.85 19.12 40.56
C THR A 341 11.03 18.17 39.71
N PRO A 342 10.24 17.25 40.31
CA PRO A 342 9.27 16.44 39.57
C PRO A 342 8.40 17.27 38.61
N GLU A 343 7.94 18.44 39.06
CA GLU A 343 7.05 19.33 38.32
C GLU A 343 7.76 19.98 37.13
N THR A 344 8.94 20.56 37.35
CA THR A 344 9.72 21.19 36.26
C THR A 344 10.23 20.17 35.26
N TRP A 345 10.63 18.98 35.71
CA TRP A 345 11.01 17.86 34.86
C TRP A 345 9.85 17.39 33.97
N MET A 346 8.68 17.13 34.57
CA MET A 346 7.51 16.64 33.83
C MET A 346 7.06 17.65 32.79
N ALA A 347 7.07 18.95 33.11
CA ALA A 347 6.70 20.00 32.16
C ALA A 347 7.64 20.03 30.94
N ALA A 348 8.96 20.06 31.16
CA ALA A 348 9.93 20.13 30.05
C ALA A 348 9.95 18.85 29.20
N ALA A 349 9.88 17.68 29.84
CA ALA A 349 9.82 16.40 29.14
C ALA A 349 8.52 16.28 28.33
N THR A 350 7.38 16.66 28.91
CA THR A 350 6.10 16.66 28.17
C THR A 350 6.12 17.59 26.97
N ALA A 351 6.72 18.78 27.06
CA ALA A 351 6.86 19.67 25.91
C ALA A 351 7.66 19.02 24.76
N LYS A 352 8.74 18.29 25.07
CA LYS A 352 9.53 17.56 24.08
C LYS A 352 8.77 16.36 23.51
N PHE A 353 8.13 15.56 24.37
CA PHE A 353 7.24 14.46 24.00
C PHE A 353 6.16 14.91 23.00
N GLU A 354 5.47 16.00 23.31
CA GLU A 354 4.42 16.57 22.46
C GLU A 354 4.97 17.09 21.12
N GLY A 355 6.21 17.57 21.11
CA GLY A 355 6.89 17.95 19.88
C GLY A 355 7.02 16.76 18.92
N TYR A 356 7.44 15.60 19.43
CA TYR A 356 7.48 14.37 18.62
C TYR A 356 6.08 13.88 18.25
N ALA A 357 5.15 13.88 19.21
CA ALA A 357 3.77 13.45 18.98
C ALA A 357 3.07 14.26 17.88
N THR A 358 3.33 15.57 17.81
CA THR A 358 2.78 16.44 16.76
C THR A 358 3.28 16.03 15.38
N VAL A 359 4.58 15.77 15.24
CA VAL A 359 5.17 15.38 13.94
C VAL A 359 4.71 13.98 13.53
N GLU A 360 4.62 13.06 14.48
CA GLU A 360 4.07 11.73 14.23
C GLU A 360 2.61 11.78 13.77
N ASP A 361 1.75 12.52 14.48
CA ASP A 361 0.35 12.70 14.10
C ASP A 361 0.20 13.29 12.69
N GLU A 362 1.01 14.30 12.35
CA GLU A 362 1.03 14.89 11.01
C GLU A 362 1.43 13.86 9.93
N LEU A 363 2.48 13.06 10.17
CA LEU A 363 2.95 12.04 9.22
C LEU A 363 1.94 10.90 9.08
N VAL A 364 1.39 10.40 10.19
CA VAL A 364 0.43 9.31 10.14
C VAL A 364 -0.87 9.82 9.50
N THR A 365 -1.30 11.05 9.81
CA THR A 365 -2.45 11.71 9.16
C THR A 365 -2.30 11.80 7.66
N LYS A 366 -1.17 12.32 7.20
CA LYS A 366 -0.83 12.36 5.78
C LYS A 366 -0.90 10.99 5.11
N ALA A 367 -0.42 9.94 5.77
CA ALA A 367 -0.44 8.59 5.19
C ALA A 367 -1.87 8.06 4.95
N VAL A 368 -2.77 8.30 5.90
CA VAL A 368 -4.19 7.92 5.76
C VAL A 368 -4.87 8.74 4.68
N ASP A 369 -4.66 10.06 4.67
CA ASP A 369 -5.30 10.94 3.69
C ASP A 369 -4.83 10.62 2.26
N GLU A 370 -3.52 10.40 2.08
CA GLU A 370 -2.94 10.04 0.79
C GLU A 370 -3.43 8.67 0.31
N ALA A 371 -3.47 7.66 1.20
CA ALA A 371 -3.99 6.34 0.85
C ALA A 371 -5.49 6.37 0.52
N ALA A 372 -6.29 7.15 1.25
CA ALA A 372 -7.71 7.33 0.97
C ALA A 372 -7.96 8.03 -0.38
N ASN A 373 -7.17 9.05 -0.70
CA ASN A 373 -7.23 9.73 -1.99
C ASN A 373 -6.86 8.78 -3.14
N ILE A 374 -5.76 8.02 -3.02
CA ILE A 374 -5.35 7.03 -4.03
C ILE A 374 -6.42 5.94 -4.20
N SER A 375 -7.02 5.46 -3.12
CA SER A 375 -8.13 4.50 -3.12
C SER A 375 -9.35 5.04 -3.87
N SER A 376 -9.73 6.29 -3.61
CA SER A 376 -10.84 6.97 -4.28
C SER A 376 -10.59 7.20 -5.78
N ASP A 377 -9.37 7.61 -6.14
CA ASP A 377 -8.98 7.83 -7.53
C ASP A 377 -8.94 6.51 -8.30
N ALA A 378 -8.31 5.48 -7.75
CA ALA A 378 -8.27 4.14 -8.36
C ALA A 378 -9.67 3.53 -8.53
N LYS A 379 -10.57 3.76 -7.58
CA LYS A 379 -11.99 3.37 -7.71
C LYS A 379 -12.66 4.08 -8.88
N THR A 380 -12.46 5.39 -9.00
CA THR A 380 -13.03 6.21 -10.07
C THR A 380 -12.50 5.74 -11.42
N ASP A 381 -11.19 5.51 -11.53
CA ASP A 381 -10.54 4.99 -12.73
C ASP A 381 -11.06 3.61 -13.11
N ALA A 382 -11.23 2.69 -12.15
CA ALA A 382 -11.80 1.37 -12.41
C ALA A 382 -13.22 1.45 -12.98
N ILE A 383 -14.05 2.36 -12.45
CA ILE A 383 -15.43 2.58 -12.93
C ILE A 383 -15.42 3.20 -14.33
N VAL A 384 -14.63 4.26 -14.53
CA VAL A 384 -14.57 5.01 -15.80
C VAL A 384 -13.99 4.14 -16.91
N ASN A 385 -12.84 3.47 -16.67
CA ASN A 385 -12.24 2.56 -17.64
C ASN A 385 -13.16 1.36 -17.93
N GLY A 386 -13.82 0.82 -16.91
CA GLY A 386 -14.85 -0.21 -17.06
C GLY A 386 -15.98 0.21 -18.00
N LEU A 387 -16.54 1.40 -17.78
CA LEU A 387 -17.62 1.95 -18.58
C LEU A 387 -17.19 2.26 -20.02
N ILE A 388 -15.99 2.83 -20.21
CA ILE A 388 -15.42 3.08 -21.54
C ILE A 388 -15.28 1.78 -22.32
N VAL A 389 -14.72 0.74 -21.70
CA VAL A 389 -14.55 -0.58 -22.35
C VAL A 389 -15.90 -1.18 -22.70
N VAL A 390 -16.88 -1.16 -21.80
CA VAL A 390 -18.23 -1.70 -22.08
C VAL A 390 -18.88 -0.96 -23.25
N ILE A 391 -18.84 0.38 -23.26
CA ILE A 391 -19.41 1.18 -24.36
C ILE A 391 -18.68 0.90 -25.68
N ALA A 392 -17.35 0.84 -25.66
CA ALA A 392 -16.57 0.55 -26.86
C ALA A 392 -16.88 -0.85 -27.42
N LEU A 393 -17.03 -1.86 -26.56
CA LEU A 393 -17.41 -3.21 -26.97
C LEU A 393 -18.84 -3.28 -27.52
N LEU A 394 -19.78 -2.58 -26.90
CA LEU A 394 -21.15 -2.48 -27.41
C LEU A 394 -21.18 -1.80 -28.78
N ALA A 395 -20.46 -0.69 -28.95
CA ALA A 395 -20.34 0.01 -30.22
C ALA A 395 -19.71 -0.89 -31.30
N ALA A 396 -18.61 -1.58 -30.98
CA ALA A 396 -17.95 -2.51 -31.89
C ALA A 396 -18.87 -3.68 -32.28
N PHE A 397 -19.63 -4.23 -31.34
CA PHE A 397 -20.59 -5.29 -31.59
C PHE A 397 -21.76 -4.83 -32.48
N ILE A 398 -22.31 -3.64 -32.22
CA ILE A 398 -23.37 -3.04 -33.06
C ILE A 398 -22.85 -2.83 -34.48
N LEU A 399 -21.67 -2.23 -34.65
CA LEU A 399 -21.05 -1.98 -35.96
C LEU A 399 -20.79 -3.29 -36.72
N ALA A 400 -20.20 -4.29 -36.06
CA ALA A 400 -19.98 -5.62 -36.65
C ALA A 400 -21.30 -6.29 -37.07
N GLY A 401 -22.34 -6.18 -36.24
CA GLY A 401 -23.68 -6.71 -36.53
C GLY A 401 -24.36 -6.00 -37.71
N LEU A 402 -24.24 -4.67 -37.81
CA LEU A 402 -24.74 -3.89 -38.94
C LEU A 402 -24.05 -4.30 -40.25
N MET A 403 -22.72 -4.40 -40.25
CA MET A 403 -21.92 -4.83 -41.40
C MET A 403 -22.27 -6.26 -41.84
N ALA A 404 -22.33 -7.20 -40.89
CA ALA A 404 -22.69 -8.59 -41.17
C ALA A 404 -24.11 -8.71 -41.77
N ARG A 405 -25.07 -7.93 -41.25
CA ARG A 405 -26.45 -7.90 -41.76
C ARG A 405 -26.53 -7.33 -43.17
N GLN A 406 -25.80 -6.25 -43.45
CA GLN A 406 -25.72 -5.63 -44.77
C GLN A 406 -25.14 -6.59 -45.80
N MET A 407 -23.96 -7.17 -45.53
CA MET A 407 -23.31 -8.11 -46.44
C MET A 407 -24.16 -9.38 -46.67
N SER A 408 -24.74 -9.96 -45.62
CA SER A 408 -25.58 -11.17 -45.75
C SER A 408 -26.83 -10.93 -46.62
N ARG A 409 -27.45 -9.75 -46.52
CA ARG A 409 -28.60 -9.38 -47.36
C ARG A 409 -28.19 -9.21 -48.81
N SER A 410 -27.12 -8.47 -49.09
CA SER A 410 -26.63 -8.25 -50.46
C SER A 410 -26.26 -9.58 -51.15
N MET A 411 -25.54 -10.47 -50.46
CA MET A 411 -25.21 -11.79 -51.01
C MET A 411 -26.44 -12.68 -51.25
N ARG A 412 -27.43 -12.69 -50.35
CA ARG A 412 -28.68 -13.45 -50.56
C ARG A 412 -29.44 -12.93 -51.77
N ARG A 413 -29.54 -11.60 -51.92
CA ARG A 413 -30.20 -10.97 -53.08
C ARG A 413 -29.51 -11.33 -54.38
N LEU A 414 -28.18 -11.22 -54.44
CA LEU A 414 -27.38 -11.57 -55.62
C LEU A 414 -27.55 -13.06 -55.97
N ARG A 415 -27.49 -13.95 -54.97
CA ARG A 415 -27.72 -15.39 -55.15
C ARG A 415 -29.12 -15.66 -55.72
N THR A 416 -30.16 -15.12 -55.11
CA THR A 416 -31.54 -15.34 -55.55
C THR A 416 -31.78 -14.78 -56.95
N ALA A 417 -31.21 -13.61 -57.29
CA ALA A 417 -31.29 -13.05 -58.64
C ALA A 417 -30.58 -13.93 -59.68
N ALA A 418 -29.37 -14.41 -59.37
CA ALA A 418 -28.63 -15.31 -60.25
C ALA A 418 -29.35 -16.64 -60.50
N PHE A 419 -29.89 -17.29 -59.46
CA PHE A 419 -30.69 -18.51 -59.61
C PHE A 419 -31.97 -18.27 -60.40
N GLY A 420 -32.69 -17.16 -60.14
CA GLY A 420 -33.89 -16.81 -60.90
C GLY A 420 -33.62 -16.62 -62.40
N ILE A 421 -32.45 -16.09 -62.76
CA ILE A 421 -32.04 -15.95 -64.17
C ILE A 421 -31.66 -17.31 -64.77
N ALA A 422 -30.84 -18.09 -64.08
CA ALA A 422 -30.31 -19.37 -64.56
C ALA A 422 -31.39 -20.45 -64.72
N GLU A 423 -32.33 -20.54 -63.78
CA GLU A 423 -33.22 -21.70 -63.65
C GLU A 423 -34.60 -21.46 -64.27
N GLN A 424 -35.07 -20.22 -64.30
CA GLN A 424 -36.37 -19.88 -64.89
C GLN A 424 -36.28 -19.18 -66.25
N ARG A 425 -35.41 -18.18 -66.39
CA ARG A 425 -35.49 -17.27 -67.54
C ARG A 425 -34.70 -17.74 -68.75
N LEU A 426 -33.45 -18.20 -68.57
CA LEU A 426 -32.63 -18.69 -69.69
C LEU A 426 -33.28 -19.88 -70.44
N PRO A 427 -33.83 -20.91 -69.77
CA PRO A 427 -34.53 -21.99 -70.47
C PRO A 427 -35.77 -21.48 -71.21
N SER A 428 -36.53 -20.56 -70.61
CA SER A 428 -37.74 -20.00 -71.24
C SER A 428 -37.45 -19.10 -72.45
N LEU A 429 -36.33 -18.38 -72.45
CA LEU A 429 -35.88 -17.55 -73.57
C LEU A 429 -35.36 -18.42 -74.72
N VAL A 430 -34.62 -19.50 -74.41
CA VAL A 430 -34.18 -20.49 -75.41
C VAL A 430 -35.39 -21.24 -76.01
N ASP A 431 -36.38 -21.61 -75.21
CA ASP A 431 -37.62 -22.26 -75.68
C ASP A 431 -38.53 -21.32 -76.49
N GLN A 432 -38.48 -20.01 -76.25
CA GLN A 432 -39.22 -19.02 -77.04
C GLN A 432 -38.52 -18.69 -78.36
N LEU A 433 -37.19 -18.63 -78.38
CA LEU A 433 -36.38 -18.36 -79.59
C LEU A 433 -36.25 -19.57 -80.52
N SER A 434 -36.51 -20.79 -80.04
CA SER A 434 -36.52 -22.01 -80.87
C SER A 434 -37.84 -22.23 -81.63
N ARG A 435 -38.87 -21.41 -81.38
CA ARG A 435 -40.16 -21.47 -82.09
C ARG A 435 -40.09 -20.75 -83.42
N THR A 436 -40.80 -21.27 -84.43
CA THR A 436 -40.68 -20.88 -85.84
C THR A 436 -41.23 -19.48 -86.19
N ASP A 437 -41.97 -18.84 -85.27
CA ASP A 437 -42.39 -17.43 -85.40
C ASP A 437 -42.44 -16.74 -84.02
N PRO A 438 -41.29 -16.31 -83.49
CA PRO A 438 -41.22 -15.64 -82.20
C PRO A 438 -41.63 -14.18 -82.40
N GLY A 439 -42.72 -13.76 -81.74
CA GLY A 439 -43.04 -12.34 -81.63
C GLY A 439 -41.92 -11.52 -80.98
N ARG A 440 -42.11 -10.20 -80.83
CA ARG A 440 -41.11 -9.28 -80.24
C ARG A 440 -40.75 -9.71 -78.80
N VAL A 441 -39.66 -10.45 -78.63
CA VAL A 441 -39.17 -10.92 -77.33
C VAL A 441 -38.49 -9.74 -76.62
N ASP A 442 -38.97 -9.38 -75.43
CA ASP A 442 -38.33 -8.36 -74.60
C ASP A 442 -37.13 -8.98 -73.86
N THR A 443 -35.93 -8.61 -74.30
CA THR A 443 -34.65 -9.10 -73.75
C THR A 443 -34.14 -8.24 -72.59
N ARG A 444 -34.85 -7.18 -72.18
CA ARG A 444 -34.38 -6.26 -71.14
C ARG A 444 -34.40 -6.91 -69.77
N VAL A 445 -33.22 -7.09 -69.17
CA VAL A 445 -33.06 -7.59 -67.81
C VAL A 445 -33.34 -6.49 -66.80
N GLN A 446 -34.17 -6.78 -65.79
CA GLN A 446 -34.36 -5.87 -64.66
C GLN A 446 -33.08 -5.83 -63.83
N PRO A 447 -32.52 -4.63 -63.55
CA PRO A 447 -31.32 -4.51 -62.74
C PRO A 447 -31.48 -5.17 -61.38
N ILE A 448 -30.44 -5.86 -60.90
CA ILE A 448 -30.47 -6.45 -59.57
C ILE A 448 -30.56 -5.29 -58.54
N PRO A 449 -31.52 -5.29 -57.58
CA PRO A 449 -31.75 -4.16 -56.67
C PRO A 449 -30.72 -4.12 -55.52
N ILE A 450 -29.46 -3.92 -55.89
CA ILE A 450 -28.30 -3.72 -55.02
C ILE A 450 -27.64 -2.41 -55.47
N THR A 451 -27.87 -1.34 -54.72
CA THR A 451 -27.38 0.01 -55.03
C THR A 451 -26.16 0.40 -54.19
N THR A 452 -25.49 -0.57 -53.56
CA THR A 452 -24.30 -0.31 -52.74
C THR A 452 -23.12 0.16 -53.61
N GLN A 453 -22.20 0.91 -52.99
CA GLN A 453 -20.96 1.36 -53.62
C GLN A 453 -19.78 0.41 -53.36
N ASP A 454 -20.02 -0.67 -52.60
CA ASP A 454 -19.04 -1.72 -52.34
C ASP A 454 -18.83 -2.64 -53.56
N GLU A 455 -17.85 -3.53 -53.45
CA GLU A 455 -17.47 -4.48 -54.49
C GLU A 455 -18.65 -5.38 -54.91
N ILE A 456 -19.59 -5.66 -53.99
CA ILE A 456 -20.79 -6.44 -54.29
C ILE A 456 -21.74 -5.66 -55.21
N GLY A 457 -21.91 -4.36 -54.99
CA GLY A 457 -22.68 -3.47 -55.86
C GLY A 457 -22.02 -3.28 -57.24
N GLU A 458 -20.69 -3.23 -57.30
CA GLU A 458 -19.95 -3.21 -58.56
C GLU A 458 -20.15 -4.49 -59.37
N VAL A 459 -20.07 -5.67 -58.72
CA VAL A 459 -20.34 -6.97 -59.37
C VAL A 459 -21.79 -7.06 -59.86
N ALA A 460 -22.76 -6.57 -59.09
CA ALA A 460 -24.16 -6.54 -59.52
C ALA A 460 -24.35 -5.68 -60.78
N ARG A 461 -23.74 -4.49 -60.82
CA ARG A 461 -23.77 -3.60 -62.00
C ARG A 461 -23.05 -4.20 -63.21
N ALA A 462 -21.89 -4.83 -63.01
CA ALA A 462 -21.17 -5.51 -64.07
C ALA A 462 -21.98 -6.70 -64.63
N PHE A 463 -22.66 -7.44 -63.75
CA PHE A 463 -23.55 -8.53 -64.15
C PHE A 463 -24.75 -8.01 -64.97
N ASP A 464 -25.37 -6.90 -64.54
CA ASP A 464 -26.43 -6.22 -65.29
C ASP A 464 -25.95 -5.73 -66.67
N GLN A 465 -24.68 -5.35 -66.79
CA GLN A 465 -24.08 -4.88 -68.06
C GLN A 465 -23.77 -6.02 -69.04
N VAL A 466 -23.42 -7.21 -68.56
CA VAL A 466 -23.19 -8.40 -69.43
C VAL A 466 -24.50 -8.94 -70.01
N HIS A 467 -25.62 -8.73 -69.34
CA HIS A 467 -26.94 -9.22 -69.75
C HIS A 467 -27.80 -8.18 -70.46
N ARG A 468 -27.25 -7.00 -70.73
CA ARG A 468 -27.85 -5.97 -71.57
C ARG A 468 -27.40 -6.19 -73.01
#